data_AF-A0A8T3TAZ3-F1
#
_entry.id   AF-A0A8T3TAZ3-F1
#
_cell.length_a   1.000
_cell.length_b   1.000
_cell.length_c   1.000
_cell.angle_alpha   90.00
_cell.angle_beta   90.00
_cell.angle_gamma   90.00
#
_symmetry.space_group_name_H-M   'P 1'
#
loop_
_entity.id
_entity.type
_entity.pdbx_description
1 polymer ?
#
loop_
_entity_poly.entity_id
_entity_poly.type
_entity_poly.pdbx_seq_one_letter_code
_entity_poly.pdbx_strand_id
1 'polypeptide(L)'
;MRDRPQINIRLDRDLLAELDNLASEERVDRSEIARRALDEGLAARRSARALEDYRQGRISAWKAAEIARVSLYEMLDRIHEAGIPYELDPSVLDRLGAGRNPGAIAAVRESAAPYQAGGPDAASGIAELREQFRPERVQWLFVGESSPAGGTHFYRANSNLFRATRDAYARAFGADAVPDGPAFLHEFRGRGAWLVDLAEGPVNRMPGRARAGAVDAGVDRLSALIHEVEPERIVVVKASITGAVRQAAAAAGFAGDILELPFPVRQWRAVYVRRLVEALRAARHV
;
A
#
# COMPACT_ATOMS: atom_id res chain seq x y z
N MET A 1 17.01 28.19 -18.99
CA MET A 1 16.76 28.66 -17.61
C MET A 1 15.25 28.72 -17.41
N ARG A 2 14.69 28.13 -16.34
CA ARG A 2 13.27 28.35 -16.01
C ARG A 2 13.15 29.78 -15.47
N ASP A 3 12.30 30.58 -16.09
CA ASP A 3 11.98 31.91 -15.62
C ASP A 3 11.45 31.83 -14.17
N ARG A 4 11.98 32.68 -13.28
CA ARG A 4 11.62 32.74 -11.86
C ARG A 4 11.15 34.15 -11.55
N PRO A 5 9.86 34.46 -11.78
CA PRO A 5 9.33 35.78 -11.50
C PRO A 5 9.44 36.09 -9.99
N GLN A 6 9.87 37.30 -9.65
CA GLN A 6 9.93 37.78 -8.28
C GLN A 6 8.61 38.45 -7.90
N ILE A 7 8.06 38.10 -6.74
CA ILE A 7 6.84 38.68 -6.19
C ILE A 7 7.21 39.40 -4.88
N ASN A 8 6.82 40.66 -4.74
CA ASN A 8 6.96 41.41 -3.48
C ASN A 8 5.66 41.37 -2.69
N ILE A 9 5.70 40.82 -1.47
CA ILE A 9 4.54 40.68 -0.58
C ILE A 9 4.88 41.37 0.74
N ARG A 10 3.90 42.09 1.32
CA ARG A 10 4.02 42.66 2.67
C ARG A 10 3.51 41.64 3.67
N LEU A 11 4.37 41.24 4.60
CA LEU A 11 4.05 40.35 5.71
C LEU A 11 4.08 41.16 7.00
N ASP A 12 3.21 40.81 7.94
CA ASP A 12 3.24 41.29 9.31
C ASP A 12 4.45 40.73 10.07
N ARG A 13 4.80 41.36 11.19
CA ARG A 13 6.02 41.04 11.93
C ARG A 13 5.98 39.65 12.54
N ASP A 14 4.81 39.19 12.96
CA ASP A 14 4.64 37.92 13.66
C ASP A 14 4.86 36.75 12.69
N LEU A 15 4.23 36.80 11.51
CA LEU A 15 4.45 35.80 10.46
C LEU A 15 5.90 35.80 9.95
N LEU A 16 6.54 36.97 9.85
CA LEU A 16 7.94 37.05 9.47
C LEU A 16 8.85 36.36 10.50
N ALA A 17 8.59 36.58 11.79
CA ALA A 17 9.31 35.94 12.88
C ALA A 17 9.12 34.42 12.88
N GLU A 18 7.91 33.94 12.61
CA GLU A 18 7.62 32.50 12.49
C GLU A 18 8.39 31.85 11.33
N LEU A 19 8.43 32.51 10.16
CA LEU A 19 9.23 32.03 9.03
C LEU A 19 10.73 32.02 9.34
N ASP A 20 11.25 33.01 10.05
CA ASP A 20 12.66 33.07 10.45
C ASP A 20 13.01 31.97 11.47
N ASN A 21 12.11 31.68 12.42
CA ASN A 21 12.28 30.59 13.38
C ASN A 21 12.34 29.23 12.68
N LEU A 22 11.36 28.92 11.81
CA LEU A 22 11.33 27.68 11.03
C LEU A 22 12.56 27.54 10.12
N ALA A 23 12.99 28.63 9.48
CA ALA A 23 14.20 28.67 8.66
C ALA A 23 15.46 28.33 9.47
N SER A 24 15.56 28.87 10.68
CA SER A 24 16.69 28.62 11.59
C SER A 24 16.70 27.18 12.10
N GLU A 25 15.55 26.65 12.50
CA GLU A 25 15.37 25.27 12.97
C GLU A 25 15.74 24.26 11.88
N GLU A 26 15.26 24.48 10.65
CA GLU A 26 15.50 23.60 9.51
C GLU A 26 16.84 23.86 8.79
N ARG A 27 17.59 24.91 9.19
CA ARG A 27 18.82 25.36 8.53
C ARG A 27 18.67 25.59 7.03
N VAL A 28 17.59 26.24 6.62
CA VAL A 28 17.33 26.64 5.24
C VAL A 28 17.04 28.12 5.15
N ASP A 29 17.09 28.69 3.96
CA ASP A 29 16.74 30.10 3.77
C ASP A 29 15.26 30.35 4.09
N ARG A 30 14.95 31.50 4.70
CA ARG A 30 13.57 31.98 4.89
C ARG A 30 12.75 31.91 3.59
N SER A 31 13.38 32.21 2.46
CA SER A 31 12.73 32.19 1.15
C SER A 31 12.31 30.78 0.70
N GLU A 32 12.98 29.73 1.19
CA GLU A 32 12.63 28.34 0.93
C GLU A 32 11.43 27.90 1.80
N ILE A 33 11.43 28.24 3.09
CA ILE A 33 10.26 28.00 3.97
C ILE A 33 9.04 28.73 3.42
N ALA A 34 9.19 30.01 3.07
CA ALA A 34 8.10 30.80 2.48
C ALA A 34 7.58 30.16 1.19
N ARG A 35 8.45 29.61 0.33
CA ARG A 35 8.04 28.95 -0.91
C ARG A 35 7.25 27.66 -0.63
N ARG A 36 7.71 26.82 0.31
CA ARG A 36 7.00 25.59 0.70
C ARG A 36 5.64 25.90 1.30
N ALA A 37 5.58 26.85 2.23
CA ALA A 37 4.32 27.30 2.82
C ALA A 37 3.34 27.83 1.76
N LEU A 38 3.84 28.58 0.76
CA LEU A 38 3.03 29.02 -0.37
C LEU A 38 2.54 27.84 -1.23
N ASP A 39 3.40 26.88 -1.55
CA ASP A 39 3.03 25.71 -2.35
C ASP A 39 1.97 24.84 -1.64
N GLU A 40 2.15 24.60 -0.33
CA GLU A 40 1.21 23.88 0.52
C GLU A 40 -0.11 24.64 0.67
N GLY A 41 -0.05 25.94 0.95
CA GLY A 41 -1.23 26.81 1.04
C GLY A 41 -2.01 26.86 -0.28
N LEU A 42 -1.33 26.91 -1.42
CA LEU A 42 -1.96 26.85 -2.74
C LEU A 42 -2.57 25.48 -3.01
N ALA A 43 -1.92 24.39 -2.61
CA ALA A 43 -2.47 23.03 -2.73
C ALA A 43 -3.73 22.86 -1.88
N ALA A 44 -3.69 23.31 -0.63
CA ALA A 44 -4.84 23.29 0.28
C ALA A 44 -6.00 24.12 -0.27
N ARG A 45 -5.74 25.35 -0.75
CA ARG A 45 -6.76 26.20 -1.38
C ARG A 45 -7.36 25.58 -2.64
N ARG A 46 -6.54 24.97 -3.51
CA ARG A 46 -7.05 24.26 -4.69
C ARG A 46 -7.98 23.13 -4.30
N SER A 47 -7.59 22.33 -3.31
CA SER A 47 -8.40 21.21 -2.83
C SER A 47 -9.71 21.67 -2.19
N ALA A 48 -9.65 22.68 -1.32
CA ALA A 48 -10.84 23.23 -0.67
C ALA A 48 -11.83 23.81 -1.70
N ARG A 49 -11.33 24.53 -2.71
CA ARG A 49 -12.17 25.05 -3.80
C ARG A 49 -12.78 23.94 -4.63
N ALA A 50 -12.01 22.92 -4.99
CA ALA A 50 -12.50 21.78 -5.75
C ALA A 50 -13.60 21.02 -5.01
N LEU A 51 -13.45 20.84 -3.69
CA LEU A 51 -14.47 20.24 -2.83
C LEU A 51 -15.74 21.09 -2.73
N GLU A 52 -15.60 22.41 -2.62
CA GLU A 52 -16.75 23.31 -2.55
C GLU A 52 -17.52 23.36 -3.87
N ASP A 53 -16.80 23.40 -4.99
CA ASP A 53 -17.39 23.35 -6.33
C ASP A 53 -18.11 22.01 -6.56
N TYR A 54 -17.53 20.91 -6.05
CA TYR A 54 -18.17 19.59 -6.05
C TYR A 54 -19.41 19.54 -5.16
N ARG A 55 -19.33 20.06 -3.92
CA ARG A 55 -20.44 20.11 -2.95
C ARG A 55 -21.66 20.84 -3.49
N GLN A 56 -21.43 21.87 -4.30
CA GLN A 56 -22.49 22.64 -4.94
C GLN A 56 -22.98 22.01 -6.27
N GLY A 57 -22.50 20.81 -6.63
CA GLY A 57 -22.86 20.11 -7.85
C GLY A 57 -22.35 20.76 -9.15
N ARG A 58 -21.43 21.73 -9.06
CA ARG A 58 -20.94 22.49 -10.23
C ARG A 58 -19.93 21.70 -11.05
N ILE A 59 -19.22 20.76 -10.42
CA ILE A 59 -18.21 19.91 -11.06
C ILE A 59 -18.30 18.46 -10.54
N SER A 60 -17.79 17.50 -11.32
CA SER A 60 -17.71 16.09 -10.92
C SER A 60 -16.51 15.82 -10.00
N ALA A 61 -16.53 14.70 -9.26
CA ALA A 61 -15.41 14.29 -8.41
C ALA A 61 -14.09 14.11 -9.19
N TRP A 62 -14.17 13.65 -10.44
CA TRP A 62 -13.04 13.60 -11.37
C TRP A 62 -12.47 14.98 -11.70
N LYS A 63 -13.35 15.94 -12.00
CA LYS A 63 -12.90 17.30 -12.29
C LYS A 63 -12.34 17.98 -11.04
N ALA A 64 -12.90 17.67 -9.87
CA ALA A 64 -12.36 18.10 -8.59
C ALA A 64 -10.94 17.54 -8.36
N ALA A 65 -10.71 16.26 -8.63
CA ALA A 65 -9.40 15.62 -8.53
C ALA A 65 -8.36 16.27 -9.47
N GLU A 66 -8.75 16.56 -10.71
CA GLU A 66 -7.92 17.27 -11.70
C GLU A 66 -7.52 18.68 -11.21
N ILE A 67 -8.49 19.46 -10.70
CA ILE A 67 -8.26 20.82 -10.17
C ILE A 67 -7.36 20.80 -8.93
N ALA A 68 -7.57 19.82 -8.04
CA ALA A 68 -6.77 19.64 -6.84
C ALA A 68 -5.40 18.98 -7.12
N ARG A 69 -5.19 18.47 -8.33
CA ARG A 69 -3.98 17.72 -8.76
C ARG A 69 -3.70 16.50 -7.90
N VAL A 70 -4.76 15.78 -7.55
CA VAL A 70 -4.70 14.54 -6.79
C VAL A 70 -5.36 13.41 -7.56
N SER A 71 -5.17 12.17 -7.12
CA SER A 71 -5.88 11.03 -7.73
C SER A 71 -7.39 11.12 -7.47
N LEU A 72 -8.20 10.48 -8.31
CA LEU A 72 -9.63 10.39 -8.08
C LEU A 72 -9.95 9.82 -6.70
N TYR A 73 -9.25 8.76 -6.28
CA TYR A 73 -9.48 8.12 -4.98
C TYR A 73 -9.19 9.07 -3.81
N GLU A 74 -8.08 9.79 -3.86
CA GLU A 74 -7.74 10.79 -2.85
C GLU A 74 -8.76 11.94 -2.80
N MET A 75 -9.35 12.30 -3.94
CA MET A 75 -10.45 13.27 -3.97
C MET A 75 -11.74 12.68 -3.39
N LEU A 76 -12.05 11.41 -3.67
CA LEU A 76 -13.22 10.72 -3.11
C LEU A 76 -13.10 10.58 -1.58
N ASP A 77 -11.90 10.30 -1.08
CA ASP A 77 -11.62 10.28 0.36
C ASP A 77 -11.88 11.66 0.99
N ARG A 78 -11.38 12.73 0.35
CA ARG A 78 -11.62 14.11 0.81
C ARG A 78 -13.09 14.53 0.77
N ILE A 79 -13.82 14.09 -0.23
CA ILE A 79 -15.27 14.32 -0.36
C ILE A 79 -16.01 13.62 0.78
N HIS A 80 -15.62 12.39 1.09
CA HIS A 80 -16.18 11.61 2.19
C HIS A 80 -15.86 12.22 3.57
N GLU A 81 -14.60 12.63 3.80
CA GLU A 81 -14.15 13.30 5.02
C GLU A 81 -14.87 14.64 5.24
N ALA A 82 -15.17 15.37 4.16
CA ALA A 82 -15.93 16.61 4.20
C ALA A 82 -17.44 16.39 4.44
N GLY A 83 -17.90 15.15 4.58
CA GLY A 83 -19.31 14.81 4.80
C GLY A 83 -20.21 15.16 3.61
N ILE A 84 -19.64 15.30 2.41
CA ILE A 84 -20.38 15.63 1.20
C ILE A 84 -20.96 14.33 0.64
N PRO A 85 -22.29 14.22 0.50
CA PRO A 85 -22.90 13.06 -0.14
C PRO A 85 -22.39 12.97 -1.59
N TYR A 86 -21.80 11.83 -1.94
CA TYR A 86 -21.44 11.56 -3.33
C TYR A 86 -22.34 10.48 -3.89
N GLU A 87 -23.09 10.83 -4.93
CA GLU A 87 -23.71 9.84 -5.78
C GLU A 87 -22.63 9.31 -6.73
N LEU A 88 -22.27 8.04 -6.58
CA LEU A 88 -21.63 7.31 -7.67
C LEU A 88 -22.68 7.25 -8.79
N ASP A 89 -22.60 8.20 -9.72
CA ASP A 89 -23.42 8.16 -10.93
C ASP A 89 -23.26 6.77 -11.56
N PRO A 90 -24.31 5.94 -11.58
CA PRO A 90 -24.25 4.58 -12.09
C PRO A 90 -23.81 4.53 -13.56
N SER A 91 -24.02 5.62 -14.32
CA SER A 91 -23.57 5.74 -15.71
C SER A 91 -22.05 5.86 -15.86
N VAL A 92 -21.32 6.18 -14.78
CA VAL A 92 -19.85 6.15 -14.72
C VAL A 92 -19.34 4.72 -14.48
N LEU A 93 -20.09 3.93 -13.71
CA LEU A 93 -19.87 2.49 -13.57
C LEU A 93 -20.13 1.76 -14.89
N ASP A 94 -21.17 2.13 -15.64
CA ASP A 94 -21.50 1.54 -16.95
C ASP A 94 -20.43 1.83 -18.04
N ARG A 95 -19.68 2.94 -17.92
CA ARG A 95 -18.51 3.21 -18.78
C ARG A 95 -17.23 2.53 -18.32
N LEU A 96 -17.15 2.14 -17.04
CA LEU A 96 -16.01 1.44 -16.44
C LEU A 96 -16.27 -0.08 -16.27
N GLY A 97 -17.44 -0.56 -16.65
CA GLY A 97 -17.82 -1.98 -16.60
C GLY A 97 -19.23 -2.21 -17.12
N ALA A 98 -19.37 -2.44 -18.42
CA ALA A 98 -20.51 -3.18 -18.97
C ALA A 98 -19.95 -4.39 -19.75
N GLY A 99 -20.32 -5.64 -19.47
CA GLY A 99 -21.62 -6.05 -18.94
C GLY A 99 -21.62 -7.12 -17.85
N ARG A 100 -22.60 -6.91 -16.94
CA ARG A 100 -23.63 -7.84 -16.41
C ARG A 100 -23.16 -9.06 -15.59
N ASN A 101 -23.79 -9.46 -14.49
CA ASN A 101 -24.83 -8.95 -13.57
C ASN A 101 -24.84 -9.93 -12.33
N PRO A 102 -25.73 -9.85 -11.32
CA PRO A 102 -25.42 -9.31 -9.98
C PRO A 102 -25.68 -10.32 -8.83
N GLY A 103 -25.09 -10.07 -7.66
CA GLY A 103 -25.38 -10.83 -6.44
C GLY A 103 -24.80 -10.19 -5.17
N ALA A 104 -25.59 -9.31 -4.55
CA ALA A 104 -25.49 -8.72 -3.22
C ALA A 104 -24.39 -9.20 -2.25
N ILE A 105 -23.49 -8.30 -1.81
CA ILE A 105 -22.90 -8.28 -0.45
C ILE A 105 -22.56 -6.81 -0.11
N ALA A 106 -23.48 -6.09 0.56
CA ALA A 106 -23.46 -5.80 2.00
C ALA A 106 -22.20 -5.05 2.49
N ALA A 107 -22.46 -3.82 2.95
CA ALA A 107 -21.51 -2.87 3.48
C ALA A 107 -20.68 -3.44 4.64
N VAL A 108 -19.37 -3.20 4.64
CA VAL A 108 -18.54 -3.22 5.85
C VAL A 108 -17.87 -1.86 5.98
N ARG A 109 -18.41 -1.08 6.91
CA ARG A 109 -17.81 0.14 7.46
C ARG A 109 -16.51 -0.26 8.17
N GLU A 110 -15.41 0.45 7.93
CA GLU A 110 -14.28 0.47 8.87
C GLU A 110 -14.21 1.86 9.50
N SER A 111 -14.48 1.86 10.80
CA SER A 111 -14.59 2.99 11.70
C SER A 111 -13.24 3.68 11.93
N ALA A 112 -13.26 5.01 11.93
CA ALA A 112 -12.23 5.85 12.50
C ALA A 112 -11.97 5.47 13.98
N ALA A 113 -10.78 4.97 14.28
CA ALA A 113 -10.26 4.87 15.64
C ALA A 113 -8.85 5.49 15.69
N PRO A 114 -8.51 6.23 16.76
CA PRO A 114 -7.22 6.92 16.85
C PRO A 114 -6.06 5.91 16.96
N TYR A 115 -4.94 6.28 16.34
CA TYR A 115 -3.72 5.50 16.24
C TYR A 115 -3.16 5.14 17.63
N GLN A 116 -3.27 3.87 18.02
CA GLN A 116 -2.52 3.27 19.12
C GLN A 116 -1.55 2.23 18.56
N ALA A 117 -0.33 2.16 19.13
CA ALA A 117 0.69 1.21 18.73
C ALA A 117 0.16 -0.23 18.87
N GLY A 118 -0.01 -0.93 17.75
CA GLY A 118 -0.50 -2.31 17.73
C GLY A 118 0.46 -3.25 18.47
N GLY A 119 -0.11 -4.06 19.36
CA GLY A 119 0.56 -5.21 19.97
C GLY A 119 0.83 -6.35 18.97
N PRO A 120 1.41 -7.48 19.41
CA PRO A 120 1.80 -8.60 18.54
C PRO A 120 0.64 -9.17 17.72
N ASP A 121 0.95 -9.79 16.57
CA ASP A 121 -0.01 -10.31 15.57
C ASP A 121 -1.15 -11.20 16.13
N ALA A 122 -0.95 -11.83 17.30
CA ALA A 122 -1.98 -12.61 17.99
C ALA A 122 -3.17 -11.78 18.50
N ALA A 123 -2.99 -10.48 18.77
CA ALA A 123 -4.06 -9.60 19.24
C ALA A 123 -4.89 -8.98 18.09
N SER A 124 -4.45 -9.13 16.84
CA SER A 124 -5.05 -8.49 15.65
C SER A 124 -5.85 -9.45 14.76
N GLY A 125 -5.89 -10.75 15.08
CA GLY A 125 -6.53 -11.81 14.28
C GLY A 125 -5.81 -12.11 12.95
N ILE A 126 -4.64 -11.51 12.71
CA ILE A 126 -3.90 -11.68 11.45
C ILE A 126 -3.25 -13.05 11.35
N ALA A 127 -2.73 -13.58 12.46
CA ALA A 127 -2.16 -14.93 12.51
C ALA A 127 -3.21 -15.99 12.12
N GLU A 128 -4.44 -15.86 12.63
CA GLU A 128 -5.57 -16.75 12.31
C GLU A 128 -5.96 -16.67 10.84
N LEU A 129 -6.07 -15.44 10.29
CA LEU A 129 -6.35 -15.25 8.87
C LEU A 129 -5.24 -15.83 7.98
N ARG A 130 -3.97 -15.68 8.37
CA ARG A 130 -2.84 -16.25 7.63
C ARG A 130 -2.93 -17.76 7.57
N GLU A 131 -3.25 -18.40 8.69
CA GLU A 131 -3.41 -19.86 8.75
C GLU A 131 -4.65 -20.33 7.99
N GLN A 132 -5.77 -19.60 8.08
CA GLN A 132 -6.99 -19.90 7.31
C GLN A 132 -6.75 -19.96 5.80
N PHE A 133 -5.86 -19.11 5.29
CA PHE A 133 -5.50 -19.06 3.88
C PHE A 133 -4.21 -19.81 3.53
N ARG A 134 -3.70 -20.66 4.43
CA ARG A 134 -2.58 -21.56 4.14
C ARG A 134 -3.00 -22.64 3.12
N PRO A 135 -2.27 -22.80 2.00
CA PRO A 135 -2.54 -23.86 1.03
C PRO A 135 -2.02 -25.21 1.52
N GLU A 136 -2.57 -26.31 0.99
CA GLU A 136 -2.08 -27.67 1.28
C GLU A 136 -0.64 -27.89 0.80
N ARG A 137 -0.30 -27.32 -0.36
CA ARG A 137 1.06 -27.26 -0.90
C ARG A 137 1.42 -25.81 -1.20
N VAL A 138 2.48 -25.32 -0.58
CA VAL A 138 3.01 -23.98 -0.84
C VAL A 138 3.86 -24.05 -2.11
N GLN A 139 3.38 -23.50 -3.21
CA GLN A 139 4.18 -23.32 -4.43
C GLN A 139 4.90 -21.96 -4.39
N TRP A 140 4.22 -20.93 -3.90
CA TRP A 140 4.73 -19.55 -3.84
C TRP A 140 4.69 -19.03 -2.41
N LEU A 141 5.85 -18.98 -1.76
CA LEU A 141 5.99 -18.37 -0.45
C LEU A 141 6.31 -16.88 -0.61
N PHE A 142 5.31 -16.02 -0.42
CA PHE A 142 5.50 -14.58 -0.31
C PHE A 142 5.98 -14.22 1.09
N VAL A 143 7.02 -13.39 1.18
CA VAL A 143 7.60 -12.93 2.45
C VAL A 143 7.55 -11.40 2.50
N GLY A 144 6.74 -10.87 3.41
CA GLY A 144 6.70 -9.47 3.82
C GLY A 144 7.62 -9.17 5.00
N GLU A 145 7.74 -7.89 5.35
CA GLU A 145 8.57 -7.47 6.50
C GLU A 145 7.81 -7.59 7.83
N SER A 146 6.60 -7.03 7.90
CA SER A 146 5.72 -7.06 9.08
C SER A 146 4.32 -6.56 8.72
N SER A 147 3.31 -7.01 9.48
CA SER A 147 1.95 -6.46 9.45
C SER A 147 1.94 -4.94 9.63
N PRO A 148 1.21 -4.16 8.82
CA PRO A 148 1.05 -2.72 9.03
C PRO A 148 0.32 -2.45 10.36
N ALA A 149 0.78 -1.45 11.11
CA ALA A 149 0.13 -1.02 12.36
C ALA A 149 -1.26 -0.35 12.16
N GLY A 150 -1.73 -0.19 10.93
CA GLY A 150 -2.85 0.67 10.55
C GLY A 150 -4.10 -0.06 10.05
N GLY A 151 -4.48 -1.19 10.65
CA GLY A 151 -5.72 -1.93 10.35
C GLY A 151 -5.81 -2.57 8.95
N THR A 152 -4.94 -2.18 8.02
CA THR A 152 -4.85 -2.76 6.68
C THR A 152 -3.93 -3.97 6.68
N HIS A 153 -4.37 -5.06 6.04
CA HIS A 153 -3.57 -6.28 5.90
C HIS A 153 -3.91 -7.00 4.59
N PHE A 154 -3.00 -7.84 4.09
CA PHE A 154 -3.24 -8.62 2.86
C PHE A 154 -4.47 -9.52 3.00
N TYR A 155 -4.52 -10.34 4.05
CA TYR A 155 -5.65 -11.25 4.32
C TYR A 155 -6.93 -10.57 4.80
N ARG A 156 -6.92 -9.25 5.02
CA ARG A 156 -8.14 -8.44 5.20
C ARG A 156 -8.69 -7.90 3.89
N ALA A 157 -8.06 -8.23 2.75
CA ALA A 157 -8.43 -7.75 1.41
C ALA A 157 -8.49 -6.22 1.25
N ASN A 158 -7.88 -5.47 2.17
CA ASN A 158 -7.98 -4.01 2.24
C ASN A 158 -6.62 -3.30 2.04
N SER A 159 -5.51 -4.05 1.88
CA SER A 159 -4.18 -3.45 1.70
C SER A 159 -3.82 -3.14 0.25
N ASN A 160 -2.87 -2.21 0.07
CA ASN A 160 -2.31 -1.93 -1.26
C ASN A 160 -1.54 -3.13 -1.84
N LEU A 161 -0.89 -3.94 -0.99
CA LEU A 161 -0.25 -5.19 -1.42
C LEU A 161 -1.28 -6.14 -2.02
N PHE A 162 -2.39 -6.37 -1.31
CA PHE A 162 -3.50 -7.20 -1.81
C PHE A 162 -3.99 -6.75 -3.19
N ARG A 163 -4.27 -5.45 -3.35
CA ARG A 163 -4.76 -4.90 -4.61
C ARG A 163 -3.73 -5.03 -5.74
N ALA A 164 -2.44 -4.94 -5.44
CA ALA A 164 -1.36 -5.08 -6.44
C ALA A 164 -1.17 -6.54 -6.84
N THR A 165 -1.21 -7.47 -5.89
CA THR A 165 -1.11 -8.90 -6.15
C THR A 165 -2.31 -9.39 -6.96
N ARG A 166 -3.54 -8.97 -6.63
CA ARG A 166 -4.73 -9.31 -7.43
C ARG A 166 -4.61 -8.82 -8.87
N ASP A 167 -4.17 -7.57 -9.07
CA ASP A 167 -3.94 -6.99 -10.41
C ASP A 167 -2.92 -7.81 -11.21
N ALA A 168 -1.84 -8.25 -10.57
CA ALA A 168 -0.86 -9.13 -11.22
C ALA A 168 -1.45 -10.49 -11.59
N TYR A 169 -2.21 -11.12 -10.70
CA TYR A 169 -2.87 -12.41 -10.99
C TYR A 169 -3.88 -12.26 -12.13
N ALA A 170 -4.73 -11.23 -12.11
CA ALA A 170 -5.71 -10.97 -13.16
C ALA A 170 -5.03 -10.76 -14.53
N ARG A 171 -3.88 -10.07 -14.58
CA ARG A 171 -3.09 -9.92 -15.83
C ARG A 171 -2.41 -11.21 -16.27
N ALA A 172 -2.01 -12.06 -15.34
CA ALA A 172 -1.31 -13.32 -15.64
C ALA A 172 -2.28 -14.43 -16.10
N PHE A 173 -3.46 -14.51 -15.50
CA PHE A 173 -4.40 -15.62 -15.68
C PHE A 173 -5.71 -15.22 -16.40
N GLY A 174 -5.98 -13.93 -16.58
CA GLY A 174 -7.22 -13.41 -17.15
C GLY A 174 -8.14 -12.83 -16.06
N ALA A 175 -8.79 -11.70 -16.36
CA ALA A 175 -9.64 -11.00 -15.39
C ALA A 175 -10.86 -11.84 -14.95
N ASP A 176 -11.42 -12.64 -15.86
CA ASP A 176 -12.56 -13.52 -15.58
C ASP A 176 -12.20 -14.71 -14.69
N ALA A 177 -10.92 -15.12 -14.71
CA ALA A 177 -10.41 -16.23 -13.93
C ALA A 177 -9.95 -15.83 -12.52
N VAL A 178 -9.88 -14.54 -12.22
CA VAL A 178 -9.36 -14.04 -10.93
C VAL A 178 -10.40 -13.13 -10.29
N PRO A 179 -11.08 -13.58 -9.23
CA PRO A 179 -12.15 -12.80 -8.62
C PRO A 179 -11.64 -11.50 -7.97
N ASP A 180 -12.55 -10.54 -7.81
CA ASP A 180 -12.31 -9.31 -7.07
C ASP A 180 -12.65 -9.47 -5.57
N GLY A 181 -12.18 -8.52 -4.76
CA GLY A 181 -12.45 -8.50 -3.33
C GLY A 181 -11.91 -9.75 -2.59
N PRO A 182 -12.41 -10.04 -1.38
CA PRO A 182 -11.90 -11.12 -0.53
C PRO A 182 -11.85 -12.50 -1.18
N ALA A 183 -12.68 -12.76 -2.20
CA ALA A 183 -12.66 -14.02 -2.96
C ALA A 183 -11.31 -14.29 -3.63
N PHE A 184 -10.52 -13.26 -3.94
CA PHE A 184 -9.15 -13.41 -4.44
C PHE A 184 -8.25 -14.19 -3.47
N LEU A 185 -8.49 -14.16 -2.15
CA LEU A 185 -7.67 -14.89 -1.19
C LEU A 185 -7.80 -16.41 -1.37
N HIS A 186 -8.97 -16.90 -1.79
CA HIS A 186 -9.18 -18.31 -2.14
C HIS A 186 -8.47 -18.67 -3.44
N GLU A 187 -8.43 -17.75 -4.41
CA GLU A 187 -7.69 -17.94 -5.66
C GLU A 187 -6.17 -17.95 -5.42
N PHE A 188 -5.69 -17.04 -4.57
CA PHE A 188 -4.30 -16.97 -4.12
C PHE A 188 -3.90 -18.28 -3.42
N ARG A 189 -4.71 -18.75 -2.46
CA ARG A 189 -4.52 -20.05 -1.80
C ARG A 189 -4.60 -21.22 -2.78
N GLY A 190 -5.61 -21.26 -3.66
CA GLY A 190 -5.85 -22.34 -4.60
C GLY A 190 -4.72 -22.54 -5.61
N ARG A 191 -3.95 -21.48 -5.89
CA ARG A 191 -2.73 -21.53 -6.71
C ARG A 191 -1.46 -21.82 -5.91
N GLY A 192 -1.60 -22.26 -4.66
CA GLY A 192 -0.48 -22.60 -3.78
C GLY A 192 0.30 -21.39 -3.26
N ALA A 193 -0.27 -20.18 -3.31
CA ALA A 193 0.40 -18.99 -2.81
C ALA A 193 0.03 -18.67 -1.36
N TRP A 194 1.04 -18.30 -0.57
CA TRP A 194 0.89 -17.99 0.85
C TRP A 194 1.80 -16.83 1.23
N LEU A 195 1.31 -15.89 2.06
CA LEU A 195 2.04 -14.70 2.49
C LEU A 195 2.31 -14.79 3.99
N VAL A 196 3.58 -14.71 4.34
CA VAL A 196 4.08 -14.67 5.71
C VAL A 196 4.92 -13.41 5.92
N ASP A 197 5.18 -13.03 7.16
CA ASP A 197 6.09 -11.94 7.50
C ASP A 197 7.35 -12.47 8.16
N LEU A 198 8.48 -11.79 7.92
CA LEU A 198 9.75 -12.08 8.57
C LEU A 198 9.71 -11.78 10.08
N ALA A 199 8.98 -10.74 10.49
CA ALA A 199 8.83 -10.35 11.90
C ALA A 199 7.39 -10.53 12.41
N GLU A 200 7.22 -11.03 13.64
CA GLU A 200 5.93 -11.18 14.33
C GLU A 200 5.32 -9.86 14.86
N GLY A 201 5.97 -8.71 14.58
CA GLY A 201 5.51 -7.40 15.03
C GLY A 201 6.29 -6.22 14.42
N PRO A 202 5.88 -4.97 14.71
CA PRO A 202 6.43 -3.78 14.06
C PRO A 202 7.90 -3.54 14.43
N VAL A 203 8.83 -3.79 13.50
CA VAL A 203 10.27 -3.58 13.73
C VAL A 203 10.72 -2.12 13.55
N ASN A 204 9.79 -1.23 13.14
CA ASN A 204 10.07 0.16 12.73
C ASN A 204 10.65 1.07 13.85
N ARG A 205 10.72 0.60 15.11
CA ARG A 205 11.17 1.43 16.25
C ARG A 205 12.27 0.80 17.12
N MET A 206 12.91 -0.28 16.69
CA MET A 206 13.94 -0.96 17.50
C MET A 206 15.36 -0.41 17.24
N PRO A 207 16.12 -0.03 18.29
CA PRO A 207 17.52 0.38 18.17
C PRO A 207 18.46 -0.82 17.88
N GLY A 208 19.63 -0.51 17.32
CA GLY A 208 20.50 -1.42 16.54
C GLY A 208 20.68 -2.87 17.03
N ARG A 209 21.05 -3.10 18.30
CA ARG A 209 21.30 -4.47 18.80
C ARG A 209 20.02 -5.30 18.96
N ALA A 210 18.92 -4.66 19.35
CA ALA A 210 17.59 -5.29 19.43
C ALA A 210 17.01 -5.55 18.04
N ARG A 211 17.27 -4.66 17.08
CA ARG A 211 16.91 -4.85 15.68
C ARG A 211 17.67 -6.02 15.05
N ALA A 212 18.97 -6.16 15.33
CA ALA A 212 19.76 -7.30 14.85
C ALA A 212 19.22 -8.63 15.40
N GLY A 213 18.99 -8.73 16.71
CA GLY A 213 18.42 -9.95 17.31
C GLY A 213 17.00 -10.27 16.84
N ALA A 214 16.16 -9.27 16.58
CA ALA A 214 14.82 -9.47 16.01
C ALA A 214 14.86 -9.95 14.55
N VAL A 215 15.85 -9.48 13.78
CA VAL A 215 16.11 -9.95 12.40
C VAL A 215 16.62 -11.38 12.43
N ASP A 216 17.59 -11.72 13.29
CA ASP A 216 18.13 -13.07 13.42
C ASP A 216 17.04 -14.09 13.82
N ALA A 217 16.22 -13.75 14.82
CA ALA A 217 15.08 -14.60 15.20
C ALA A 217 14.04 -14.74 14.07
N GLY A 218 13.88 -13.71 13.23
CA GLY A 218 13.05 -13.79 12.03
C GLY A 218 13.64 -14.71 10.97
N VAL A 219 14.96 -14.69 10.78
CA VAL A 219 15.68 -15.58 9.87
C VAL A 219 15.53 -17.03 10.30
N ASP A 220 15.72 -17.35 11.58
CA ASP A 220 15.63 -18.72 12.08
C ASP A 220 14.21 -19.28 11.91
N ARG A 221 13.18 -18.50 12.26
CA ARG A 221 11.78 -18.91 12.07
C ARG A 221 11.45 -19.12 10.59
N LEU A 222 11.87 -18.18 9.73
CA LEU A 222 11.64 -18.31 8.30
C LEU A 222 12.38 -19.51 7.71
N SER A 223 13.60 -19.81 8.18
CA SER A 223 14.36 -20.99 7.78
C SER A 223 13.62 -22.28 8.14
N ALA A 224 13.12 -22.39 9.38
CA ALA A 224 12.31 -23.53 9.82
C ALA A 224 11.05 -23.67 8.97
N LEU A 225 10.37 -22.56 8.67
CA LEU A 225 9.18 -22.57 7.83
C LEU A 225 9.47 -23.00 6.39
N ILE A 226 10.56 -22.51 5.78
CA ILE A 226 10.95 -22.90 4.42
C ILE A 226 11.22 -24.41 4.37
N HIS A 227 11.85 -24.97 5.40
CA HIS A 227 12.08 -26.41 5.51
C HIS A 227 10.77 -27.20 5.70
N GLU A 228 9.82 -26.67 6.48
CA GLU A 228 8.53 -27.31 6.72
C GLU A 228 7.63 -27.34 5.47
N VAL A 229 7.56 -26.22 4.74
CA VAL A 229 6.58 -26.08 3.64
C VAL A 229 7.15 -26.37 2.26
N GLU A 230 8.48 -26.53 2.17
CA GLU A 230 9.24 -26.83 0.95
C GLU A 230 8.71 -26.09 -0.29
N PRO A 231 8.72 -24.74 -0.28
CA PRO A 231 8.12 -23.98 -1.37
C PRO A 231 8.88 -24.23 -2.67
N GLU A 232 8.22 -24.09 -3.83
CA GLU A 232 8.94 -24.13 -5.12
C GLU A 232 9.66 -22.80 -5.40
N ARG A 233 9.05 -21.69 -4.97
CA ARG A 233 9.54 -20.34 -5.21
C ARG A 233 9.28 -19.45 -4.00
N ILE A 234 10.19 -18.52 -3.76
CA ILE A 234 10.05 -17.50 -2.72
C ILE A 234 9.90 -16.13 -3.40
N VAL A 235 8.94 -15.33 -2.94
CA VAL A 235 8.73 -13.96 -3.40
C VAL A 235 8.98 -13.00 -2.24
N VAL A 236 10.04 -12.20 -2.33
CA VAL A 236 10.37 -11.19 -1.33
C VAL A 236 9.65 -9.89 -1.67
N VAL A 237 8.81 -9.39 -0.76
CA VAL A 237 8.12 -8.11 -0.91
C VAL A 237 8.81 -7.07 -0.04
N LYS A 238 9.52 -6.14 -0.69
CA LYS A 238 10.42 -5.08 -0.14
C LYS A 238 11.89 -5.50 -0.16
N ALA A 239 12.70 -4.75 -0.91
CA ALA A 239 14.13 -5.06 -1.09
C ALA A 239 14.96 -5.03 0.21
N SER A 240 14.52 -4.30 1.23
CA SER A 240 15.26 -4.19 2.50
C SER A 240 15.33 -5.49 3.30
N ILE A 241 14.43 -6.44 3.06
CA ILE A 241 14.43 -7.75 3.75
C ILE A 241 15.07 -8.87 2.92
N THR A 242 15.47 -8.60 1.68
CA THR A 242 16.07 -9.61 0.78
C THR A 242 17.24 -10.34 1.43
N GLY A 243 18.16 -9.63 2.10
CA GLY A 243 19.33 -10.24 2.72
C GLY A 243 18.95 -11.29 3.77
N ALA A 244 18.01 -10.94 4.65
CA ALA A 244 17.52 -11.84 5.70
C ALA A 244 16.78 -13.06 5.12
N VAL A 245 15.95 -12.85 4.08
CA VAL A 245 15.26 -13.97 3.41
C VAL A 245 16.24 -14.89 2.70
N ARG A 246 17.28 -14.35 2.05
CA ARG A 246 18.34 -15.16 1.42
C ARG A 246 19.13 -15.97 2.46
N GLN A 247 19.40 -15.40 3.61
CA GLN A 247 20.04 -16.11 4.72
C GLN A 247 19.16 -17.26 5.22
N ALA A 248 17.86 -17.03 5.43
CA ALA A 248 16.92 -18.06 5.85
C ALA A 248 16.79 -19.19 4.81
N ALA A 249 16.68 -18.82 3.53
CA ALA A 249 16.62 -19.76 2.43
C ALA A 249 17.89 -20.62 2.34
N ALA A 250 19.07 -20.02 2.49
CA ALA A 250 20.34 -20.75 2.49
C ALA A 250 20.45 -21.72 3.68
N ALA A 251 20.04 -21.29 4.88
CA ALA A 251 20.02 -22.13 6.08
C ALA A 251 19.05 -23.32 5.94
N ALA A 252 17.94 -23.13 5.23
CA ALA A 252 16.97 -24.18 4.92
C ALA A 252 17.38 -25.10 3.75
N GLY A 253 18.50 -24.82 3.07
CA GLY A 253 18.93 -25.57 1.88
C GLY A 253 18.04 -25.34 0.65
N PHE A 254 17.29 -24.23 0.60
CA PHE A 254 16.40 -23.91 -0.52
C PHE A 254 17.19 -23.60 -1.78
N ALA A 255 16.92 -24.35 -2.85
CA ALA A 255 17.61 -24.24 -4.15
C ALA A 255 16.73 -23.65 -5.27
N GLY A 256 15.50 -23.24 -4.97
CA GLY A 256 14.56 -22.69 -5.95
C GLY A 256 14.74 -21.19 -6.22
N ASP A 257 13.82 -20.63 -7.01
CA ASP A 257 13.89 -19.23 -7.43
C ASP A 257 13.46 -18.28 -6.29
N ILE A 258 14.24 -17.19 -6.11
CA ILE A 258 13.88 -16.07 -5.23
C ILE A 258 13.58 -14.84 -6.09
N LEU A 259 12.30 -14.45 -6.15
CA LEU A 259 11.83 -13.26 -6.86
C LEU A 259 11.76 -12.06 -5.91
N GLU A 260 12.58 -11.06 -6.16
CA GLU A 260 12.57 -9.81 -5.38
C GLU A 260 11.64 -8.77 -5.99
N LEU A 261 10.67 -8.27 -5.23
CA LEU A 261 9.72 -7.25 -5.66
C LEU A 261 9.76 -6.01 -4.74
N PRO A 262 9.62 -4.78 -5.28
CA PRO A 262 9.47 -3.60 -4.45
C PRO A 262 8.09 -3.59 -3.78
N PHE A 263 7.94 -2.93 -2.62
CA PHE A 263 6.60 -2.75 -2.05
C PHE A 263 5.74 -1.86 -2.99
N PRO A 264 4.49 -2.22 -3.31
CA PRO A 264 3.78 -1.69 -4.49
C PRO A 264 3.16 -0.29 -4.30
N VAL A 265 3.88 0.68 -3.73
CA VAL A 265 3.40 2.06 -3.54
C VAL A 265 3.76 2.97 -4.71
N ARG A 266 2.84 3.86 -5.10
CA ARG A 266 3.07 4.88 -6.13
C ARG A 266 3.65 4.27 -7.42
N GLN A 267 4.79 4.78 -7.90
CA GLN A 267 5.47 4.30 -9.10
C GLN A 267 5.94 2.83 -9.01
N TRP A 268 6.19 2.33 -7.79
CA TRP A 268 6.66 0.95 -7.57
C TRP A 268 5.56 -0.09 -7.78
N ARG A 269 4.28 0.32 -7.78
CA ARG A 269 3.16 -0.56 -8.11
C ARG A 269 3.30 -1.16 -9.51
N ALA A 270 3.65 -0.33 -10.50
CA ALA A 270 3.81 -0.78 -11.88
C ALA A 270 4.94 -1.81 -12.01
N VAL A 271 6.05 -1.59 -11.29
CA VAL A 271 7.20 -2.50 -11.28
C VAL A 271 6.86 -3.82 -10.59
N TYR A 272 6.19 -3.76 -9.43
CA TYR A 272 5.71 -4.95 -8.70
C TYR A 272 4.79 -5.80 -9.60
N VAL A 273 3.76 -5.18 -10.18
CA VAL A 273 2.76 -5.87 -11.00
C VAL A 273 3.43 -6.50 -12.23
N ARG A 274 4.25 -5.75 -12.97
CA ARG A 274 4.91 -6.26 -14.18
C ARG A 274 5.77 -7.49 -13.88
N ARG A 275 6.64 -7.41 -12.88
CA ARG A 275 7.57 -8.50 -12.55
C ARG A 275 6.86 -9.73 -12.00
N LEU A 276 5.80 -9.53 -11.20
CA LEU A 276 5.00 -10.65 -10.72
C LEU A 276 4.23 -11.33 -11.86
N VAL A 277 3.70 -10.56 -12.82
CA VAL A 277 3.06 -11.13 -14.03
C VAL A 277 4.03 -11.98 -14.84
N GLU A 278 5.25 -11.49 -15.06
CA GLU A 278 6.29 -12.22 -15.80
C GLU A 278 6.60 -13.57 -15.12
N ALA A 279 6.80 -13.56 -13.80
CA ALA A 279 7.08 -14.77 -13.04
C ALA A 279 5.89 -15.77 -13.03
N LEU A 280 4.67 -15.28 -12.81
CA LEU A 280 3.46 -16.12 -12.81
C LEU A 280 3.24 -16.77 -14.18
N ARG A 281 3.52 -16.06 -15.28
CA ARG A 281 3.41 -16.62 -16.63
C ARG A 281 4.50 -17.64 -16.92
N ALA A 282 5.75 -17.38 -16.52
CA ALA A 282 6.86 -18.32 -16.72
C ALA A 282 6.59 -19.67 -16.04
N ALA A 283 6.03 -19.66 -14.82
CA ALA A 283 5.71 -20.87 -14.08
C ALA A 283 4.55 -21.69 -14.67
N ARG A 284 3.77 -21.15 -15.62
CA ARG A 284 2.72 -21.93 -16.32
C ARG A 284 3.28 -22.89 -17.38
N HIS A 285 4.53 -22.69 -17.77
CA HIS A 285 5.19 -23.41 -18.87
C HIS A 285 6.19 -24.46 -18.39
N VAL A 286 6.25 -24.71 -17.08
CA VAL A 286 7.06 -25.75 -16.42
C VAL A 286 6.11 -26.83 -15.91
#